data_AF-A0A7R9KVQ8-F1
#
_entry.id   AF-A0A7R9KVQ8-F1
#
_cell.length_a   1.000
_cell.length_b   1.000
_cell.length_c   1.000
_cell.angle_alpha   90.00
_cell.angle_beta   90.00
_cell.angle_gamma   90.00
#
_symmetry.space_group_name_H-M   'P 1'
#
loop_
_entity.id
_entity.type
_entity.pdbx_description
1 polymer ?
#
loop_
_entity_poly.entity_id
_entity_poly.type
_entity_poly.pdbx_seq_one_letter_code
_entity_poly.pdbx_strand_id
1 'polypeptide(L)'
;MIYDENLAIGSRVVLKVTSVQNPCSFYAVLPFGSKHTSANELNDHDYPQVNSLTEMCNRLKTYYGQRKCKENSSLQHGIGSLVAYKDDKTGHYYRARVIDEDLDKTSCTLFSVDLGIKCEVRRNVIHKLESFFCDMSALTIHCSLIDCQPFKSDVWSKQTIETFEKWTINKYLYAHIMYG
;
A
#
# COMPACT_ATOMS: atom_id res chain seq x y z
N MET A 1 -8.25 10.05 -3.53
CA MET A 1 -8.46 8.98 -2.52
C MET A 1 -9.39 7.97 -3.15
N ILE A 2 -9.00 6.70 -3.21
CA ILE A 2 -9.88 5.64 -3.73
C ILE A 2 -10.59 5.09 -2.50
N TYR A 3 -11.89 5.36 -2.41
CA TYR A 3 -12.76 4.78 -1.38
C TYR A 3 -12.89 3.29 -1.69
N ASP A 4 -12.66 2.43 -0.70
CA ASP A 4 -13.15 1.05 -0.80
C ASP A 4 -14.63 1.10 -0.45
N GLU A 5 -15.48 1.05 -1.47
CA GLU A 5 -16.96 1.14 -1.34
C GLU A 5 -17.56 0.06 -0.41
N ASN A 6 -16.75 -0.92 0.02
CA ASN A 6 -17.18 -2.01 0.89
C ASN A 6 -16.86 -1.78 2.37
N LEU A 7 -16.18 -0.70 2.75
CA LEU A 7 -15.81 -0.43 4.14
C LEU A 7 -16.93 0.32 4.88
N ALA A 8 -17.91 -0.43 5.39
CA ALA A 8 -19.07 0.15 6.08
C ALA A 8 -18.70 0.84 7.40
N ILE A 9 -19.23 2.06 7.61
CA ILE A 9 -19.16 2.77 8.91
C ILE A 9 -19.81 1.90 9.99
N GLY A 10 -19.16 1.84 11.16
CA GLY A 10 -19.55 0.99 12.29
C GLY A 10 -19.09 -0.47 12.17
N SER A 11 -18.49 -0.88 11.05
CA SER A 11 -17.93 -2.23 10.93
C SER A 11 -16.67 -2.41 11.76
N ARG A 12 -16.28 -3.69 11.95
CA ARG A 12 -14.98 -4.08 12.46
C ARG A 12 -14.26 -4.90 11.41
N VAL A 13 -13.00 -4.53 11.15
CA VAL A 13 -12.13 -5.24 10.22
C VAL A 13 -10.81 -5.55 10.89
N VAL A 14 -10.11 -6.57 10.40
CA VAL A 14 -8.71 -6.77 10.74
C VAL A 14 -7.86 -6.06 9.69
N LEU A 15 -6.91 -5.26 10.16
CA LEU A 15 -5.93 -4.59 9.32
C LEU A 15 -4.50 -4.92 9.74
N LYS A 16 -3.56 -4.69 8.82
CA LYS A 16 -2.13 -4.69 9.10
C LYS A 16 -1.55 -3.35 8.65
N VAL A 17 -0.94 -2.61 9.58
CA VAL A 17 -0.27 -1.34 9.27
C VAL A 17 1.03 -1.63 8.52
N THR A 18 1.23 -0.95 7.40
CA THR A 18 2.37 -1.16 6.51
C THR A 18 3.34 0.03 6.48
N SER A 19 2.83 1.24 6.68
CA SER A 19 3.67 2.43 6.87
C SER A 19 3.00 3.43 7.79
N VAL A 20 3.82 4.21 8.50
CA VAL A 20 3.37 5.26 9.40
C VAL A 20 4.06 6.56 8.99
N GLN A 21 3.28 7.62 8.79
CA GLN A 21 3.81 8.98 8.79
C GLN A 21 3.59 9.60 10.17
N ASN A 22 2.41 9.40 10.75
CA ASN A 22 2.04 9.76 12.12
C ASN A 22 0.70 9.07 12.50
N PRO A 23 0.22 9.18 13.75
CA PRO A 23 -1.03 8.54 14.17
C PRO A 23 -2.27 8.92 13.35
N CYS A 24 -2.29 10.10 12.72
CA CYS A 24 -3.39 10.57 11.88
C CYS A 24 -3.15 10.37 10.37
N SER A 25 -2.01 9.78 9.98
CA SER A 25 -1.67 9.50 8.58
C SER A 25 -0.79 8.26 8.52
N PHE A 26 -1.40 7.13 8.22
CA PHE A 26 -0.70 5.84 8.04
C PHE A 26 -1.42 5.01 6.98
N TYR A 27 -0.75 3.98 6.47
CA TYR A 27 -1.33 3.07 5.51
C TYR A 27 -1.48 1.67 6.10
N ALA A 28 -2.55 1.00 5.72
CA ALA A 28 -2.82 -0.36 6.12
C ALA A 28 -3.37 -1.19 4.95
N VAL A 29 -3.22 -2.51 5.07
CA VAL A 29 -3.86 -3.49 4.19
C VAL A 29 -4.94 -4.23 4.97
N LEU A 30 -5.98 -4.68 4.27
CA LEU A 30 -7.05 -5.53 4.80
C LEU A 30 -6.79 -6.99 4.39
N PRO A 31 -6.02 -7.77 5.17
CA PRO A 31 -5.59 -9.12 4.79
C PRO A 31 -6.76 -10.08 4.51
N PHE A 32 -7.92 -9.84 5.12
CA PHE A 32 -9.14 -10.65 4.96
C PHE A 32 -10.25 -9.90 4.21
N GLY A 33 -9.90 -8.79 3.55
CA GLY A 33 -10.85 -7.89 2.90
C GLY A 33 -11.71 -7.10 3.88
N SER A 34 -12.77 -6.49 3.36
CA SER A 34 -13.70 -5.60 4.05
C SER A 34 -14.88 -6.33 4.72
N LYS A 35 -14.97 -7.66 4.59
CA LYS A 35 -16.09 -8.44 5.13
C LYS A 35 -16.01 -8.55 6.66
N HIS A 36 -17.14 -8.26 7.30
CA HIS A 36 -17.34 -8.15 8.74
C HIS A 36 -16.87 -9.40 9.52
N THR A 37 -15.84 -9.26 10.36
CA THR A 37 -15.46 -10.30 11.32
C THR A 37 -16.33 -10.14 12.57
N SER A 38 -17.31 -11.04 12.78
CA SER A 38 -17.89 -11.19 14.12
C SER A 38 -16.77 -11.63 15.06
N ALA A 39 -16.56 -10.89 16.15
CA ALA A 39 -15.39 -10.98 17.04
C ALA A 39 -15.13 -12.35 17.70
N ASN A 40 -15.90 -13.39 17.38
CA ASN A 40 -15.85 -14.70 18.03
C ASN A 40 -15.23 -15.83 17.19
N GLU A 41 -14.84 -15.61 15.93
CA GLU A 41 -14.28 -16.69 15.10
C GLU A 41 -13.09 -16.20 14.25
N LEU A 42 -11.89 -16.31 14.81
CA LEU A 42 -10.66 -16.44 14.03
C LEU A 42 -10.02 -17.78 14.37
N ASN A 43 -10.58 -18.86 13.83
CA ASN A 43 -9.75 -20.02 13.53
C ASN A 43 -8.99 -19.67 12.25
N ASP A 44 -7.66 -19.70 12.32
CA ASP A 44 -6.72 -19.33 11.24
C ASP A 44 -6.94 -20.11 9.92
N HIS A 45 -7.81 -21.13 9.95
CA HIS A 45 -8.10 -22.08 8.88
C HIS A 45 -9.32 -21.76 8.00
N ASP A 46 -10.21 -20.83 8.37
CA ASP A 46 -11.50 -20.64 7.66
C ASP A 46 -11.53 -19.52 6.60
N TYR A 47 -10.45 -18.75 6.43
CA TYR A 47 -10.40 -17.72 5.38
C TYR A 47 -9.74 -18.28 4.11
N PRO A 48 -10.39 -18.23 2.94
CA PRO A 48 -9.76 -18.59 1.67
C PRO A 48 -8.55 -17.66 1.43
N GLN A 49 -7.35 -18.20 1.65
CA GLN A 49 -6.08 -17.47 1.63
C GLN A 49 -5.60 -17.16 0.20
N VAL A 50 -6.42 -16.52 -0.62
CA VAL A 50 -5.91 -15.82 -1.81
C VAL A 50 -5.76 -14.37 -1.41
N ASN A 51 -4.60 -14.04 -0.84
CA ASN A 51 -4.23 -12.65 -0.58
C ASN A 51 -4.24 -11.90 -1.93
N SER A 52 -5.12 -10.90 -2.09
CA SER A 52 -5.24 -10.11 -3.31
C SER A 52 -3.89 -9.55 -3.79
N LEU A 53 -2.95 -9.32 -2.86
CA LEU A 53 -1.58 -8.94 -3.17
C LEU A 53 -0.83 -10.04 -3.91
N THR A 54 -0.94 -11.30 -3.46
CA THR A 54 -0.33 -12.45 -4.12
C THR A 54 -0.90 -12.63 -5.52
N GLU A 55 -2.21 -12.48 -5.71
CA GLU A 55 -2.83 -12.54 -7.03
C GLU A 55 -2.28 -11.43 -7.95
N MET A 56 -2.30 -10.18 -7.49
CA MET A 56 -1.77 -9.03 -8.25
C MET A 56 -0.29 -9.23 -8.61
N CYS A 57 0.55 -9.60 -7.65
CA CYS A 57 1.98 -9.89 -7.87
C CYS A 57 2.20 -11.00 -8.91
N ASN A 58 1.40 -12.07 -8.86
CA ASN A 58 1.49 -13.17 -9.82
C ASN A 58 1.07 -12.72 -11.23
N ARG A 59 -0.02 -11.95 -11.36
CA ARG A 59 -0.48 -11.40 -12.64
C ARG A 59 0.58 -10.47 -13.24
N LEU A 60 1.13 -9.55 -12.44
CA LEU A 60 2.20 -8.65 -12.87
C LEU A 60 3.46 -9.42 -13.29
N LYS A 61 3.87 -10.42 -12.50
CA LYS A 61 5.05 -11.25 -12.80
C LYS A 61 4.88 -12.00 -14.12
N THR A 62 3.71 -12.60 -14.36
CA THR A 62 3.42 -13.31 -15.62
C THR A 62 3.52 -12.36 -16.82
N TYR A 63 3.00 -11.13 -16.68
CA TYR A 63 2.98 -10.17 -17.78
C TYR A 63 4.33 -9.47 -18.03
N TYR A 64 4.97 -8.94 -16.99
CA TYR A 64 6.20 -8.16 -17.10
C TYR A 64 7.46 -9.01 -17.02
N GLY A 65 7.42 -10.17 -16.37
CA GLY A 65 8.59 -11.03 -16.14
C GLY A 65 9.23 -11.58 -17.42
N GLN A 66 8.48 -11.66 -18.52
CA GLN A 66 8.95 -12.13 -19.82
C GLN A 66 9.41 -11.00 -20.74
N ARG A 67 9.17 -9.74 -20.37
CA ARG A 67 9.45 -8.56 -21.20
C ARG A 67 10.80 -7.96 -20.79
N LYS A 68 11.68 -7.70 -21.76
CA LYS A 68 12.86 -6.85 -21.49
C LYS A 68 12.35 -5.44 -21.20
N CYS A 69 12.93 -4.77 -20.20
CA CYS A 69 12.64 -3.37 -19.86
C CYS A 69 13.20 -2.39 -20.94
N LYS A 70 12.94 -2.69 -22.21
CA LYS A 70 13.40 -1.92 -23.37
C LYS A 70 12.38 -0.86 -23.80
N GLU A 71 11.14 -0.93 -23.33
CA GLU A 71 10.10 0.05 -23.65
C GLU A 71 10.19 1.35 -22.81
N ASN A 72 11.02 1.42 -21.75
CA ASN A 72 10.95 2.49 -20.75
C ASN A 72 12.14 3.46 -20.69
N SER A 73 13.19 3.28 -21.49
CA SER A 73 14.31 4.25 -21.48
C SER A 73 13.94 5.58 -22.13
N SER A 74 12.91 5.62 -22.98
CA SER A 74 12.44 6.83 -23.67
C SER A 74 11.18 7.45 -23.05
N LEU A 75 10.42 6.70 -22.24
CA LEU A 75 9.20 7.19 -21.59
C LEU A 75 9.54 7.70 -20.18
N GLN A 76 9.62 9.02 -20.04
CA GLN A 76 9.59 9.65 -18.72
C GLN A 76 8.19 9.50 -18.13
N HIS A 77 8.07 8.74 -17.05
CA HIS A 77 6.84 8.65 -16.28
C HIS A 77 6.75 9.88 -15.38
N GLY A 78 5.87 10.81 -15.73
CA GLY A 78 5.66 12.03 -14.94
C GLY A 78 5.14 11.74 -13.53
N ILE A 79 5.40 12.64 -12.59
CA ILE A 79 4.77 12.64 -11.25
C ILE A 79 3.26 12.40 -11.37
N GLY A 80 2.74 11.46 -10.56
CA GLY A 80 1.35 11.05 -10.55
C GLY A 80 1.03 9.84 -11.44
N SER A 81 1.92 9.45 -12.35
CA SER A 81 1.73 8.29 -13.24
C SER A 81 1.63 6.99 -12.44
N LEU A 82 0.71 6.10 -12.82
CA LEU A 82 0.67 4.71 -12.35
C LEU A 82 1.61 3.84 -13.18
N VAL A 83 2.42 3.05 -12.47
CA VAL A 83 3.47 2.21 -13.04
C VAL A 83 3.46 0.83 -12.38
N ALA A 84 4.02 -0.16 -13.06
CA ALA A 84 4.51 -1.38 -12.42
C ALA A 84 6.01 -1.22 -12.15
N TYR A 85 6.52 -1.80 -11.07
CA TYR A 85 7.96 -1.86 -10.85
C TYR A 85 8.37 -3.23 -10.33
N LYS A 86 9.58 -3.66 -10.66
CA LYS A 86 10.21 -4.84 -10.06
C LYS A 86 10.99 -4.40 -8.83
N ASP A 87 10.67 -4.96 -7.68
CA ASP A 87 11.48 -4.80 -6.47
C ASP A 87 12.75 -5.66 -6.60
N ASP A 88 13.92 -5.02 -6.58
CA ASP A 88 15.18 -5.73 -6.79
C ASP A 88 15.57 -6.67 -5.64
N LYS A 89 15.10 -6.39 -4.41
CA LYS A 89 15.45 -7.18 -3.23
C LYS A 89 14.69 -8.50 -3.22
N THR A 90 13.41 -8.46 -3.60
CA THR A 90 12.49 -9.60 -3.53
C THR A 90 12.22 -10.23 -4.89
N GLY A 91 12.49 -9.52 -5.99
CA GLY A 91 12.22 -9.96 -7.36
C GLY A 91 10.74 -9.90 -7.76
N HIS A 92 9.85 -9.46 -6.87
CA HIS A 92 8.41 -9.34 -7.13
C HIS A 92 8.07 -8.07 -7.91
N TYR A 93 6.93 -8.09 -8.58
CA TYR A 93 6.38 -6.93 -9.28
C TYR A 93 5.21 -6.37 -8.49
N TYR A 94 5.14 -5.05 -8.41
CA TYR A 94 4.09 -4.32 -7.70
C TYR A 94 3.59 -3.14 -8.54
N ARG A 95 2.41 -2.62 -8.21
CA ARG A 95 1.92 -1.35 -8.74
C ARG A 95 2.38 -0.20 -7.86
N ALA A 96 2.68 0.93 -8.47
CA ALA A 96 3.03 2.13 -7.75
C ALA A 96 2.60 3.40 -8.48
N ARG A 97 2.65 4.51 -7.76
CA ARG A 97 2.52 5.86 -8.29
C ARG A 97 3.86 6.56 -8.22
N VAL A 98 4.27 7.25 -9.28
CA VAL A 98 5.42 8.17 -9.24
C VAL A 98 5.08 9.34 -8.34
N ILE A 99 5.87 9.56 -7.29
CA ILE A 99 5.66 10.67 -6.35
C ILE A 99 6.80 11.68 -6.34
N ASP A 100 7.98 11.29 -6.82
CA ASP A 100 9.11 12.20 -7.02
C ASP A 100 10.03 11.67 -8.13
N GLU A 101 10.67 12.59 -8.84
CA GLU A 101 11.60 12.30 -9.92
C GLU A 101 12.97 12.85 -9.58
N ASP A 102 13.99 11.97 -9.56
CA ASP A 102 15.36 12.42 -9.34
C ASP A 102 15.84 13.27 -10.53
N LEU A 103 16.55 14.35 -10.19
CA LEU A 103 17.21 15.27 -11.12
C LEU A 103 18.29 14.56 -11.93
N ASP A 104 18.94 13.55 -11.34
CA ASP A 104 20.01 12.78 -11.96
C ASP A 104 19.52 11.78 -13.03
N LYS A 105 18.19 11.58 -13.12
CA LYS A 105 17.48 10.67 -14.03
C LYS A 105 17.84 9.18 -13.87
N THR A 106 18.48 8.75 -12.79
CA THR A 106 18.85 7.34 -12.57
C THR A 106 17.84 6.60 -11.69
N SER A 107 17.30 7.30 -10.69
CA SER A 107 16.34 6.79 -9.72
C SER A 107 14.97 7.46 -9.88
N CYS A 108 13.98 6.92 -9.17
CA CYS A 108 12.66 7.51 -9.03
C CYS A 108 12.05 7.07 -7.69
N THR A 109 11.37 8.00 -7.02
CA THR A 109 10.63 7.69 -5.80
C THR A 109 9.19 7.34 -6.15
N LEU A 110 8.80 6.15 -5.73
CA LEU A 110 7.49 5.57 -5.95
C LEU A 110 6.74 5.42 -4.63
N PHE A 111 5.41 5.46 -4.71
CA PHE A 111 4.51 5.02 -3.66
C PHE A 111 3.82 3.72 -4.11
N SER A 112 4.17 2.59 -3.49
CA SER A 112 3.55 1.31 -3.79
C SER A 112 2.10 1.31 -3.34
N VAL A 113 1.16 1.28 -4.28
CA VAL A 113 -0.28 1.44 -3.97
C VAL A 113 -0.88 0.18 -3.34
N ASP A 114 -0.18 -0.95 -3.45
CA ASP A 114 -0.60 -2.24 -2.91
C ASP A 114 0.07 -2.59 -1.58
N LEU A 115 1.16 -1.88 -1.24
CA LEU A 115 1.87 -2.04 0.03
C LEU A 115 1.77 -0.82 0.94
N GLY A 116 1.46 0.36 0.41
CA GLY A 116 1.31 1.60 1.18
C GLY A 116 2.65 2.17 1.63
N ILE A 117 3.75 1.77 1.01
CA ILE A 117 5.12 2.18 1.36
C ILE A 117 5.73 3.05 0.27
N LYS A 118 6.62 3.96 0.66
CA LYS A 118 7.51 4.64 -0.29
C LYS A 118 8.70 3.74 -0.62
N CYS A 119 9.10 3.72 -1.88
CA CYS A 119 10.28 3.00 -2.33
C CYS A 119 11.04 3.83 -3.36
N GLU A 120 12.36 3.77 -3.30
CA GLU A 120 13.24 4.34 -4.31
C GLU A 120 13.75 3.19 -5.18
N VAL A 121 13.56 3.32 -6.49
CA VAL A 121 13.94 2.27 -7.44
C VAL A 121 14.66 2.86 -8.64
N ARG A 122 15.48 2.04 -9.31
CA ARG A 122 16.11 2.43 -10.57
C ARG A 122 15.05 2.56 -11.66
N ARG A 123 15.19 3.55 -12.55
CA ARG A 123 14.21 3.75 -13.64
C ARG A 123 14.09 2.54 -14.58
N ASN A 124 15.17 1.75 -14.73
CA ASN A 124 15.20 0.56 -15.59
C ASN A 124 14.41 -0.65 -15.05
N VAL A 125 13.82 -0.56 -13.85
CA VAL A 125 12.91 -1.57 -13.32
C VAL A 125 11.45 -1.11 -13.28
N ILE A 126 11.18 0.09 -13.79
CA ILE A 126 9.84 0.68 -13.90
C ILE A 126 9.27 0.37 -15.26
N HIS A 127 7.99 0.01 -15.28
CA HIS A 127 7.20 -0.29 -16.47
C HIS A 127 5.92 0.53 -16.48
N LYS A 128 5.52 0.98 -17.67
CA LYS A 128 4.16 1.51 -17.86
C LYS A 128 3.14 0.46 -17.39
N LEU A 129 2.19 0.88 -16.54
CA LEU A 129 1.12 0.01 -16.10
C LEU A 129 0.06 -0.14 -17.20
N GLU A 130 -0.26 -1.37 -17.58
CA GLU A 130 -1.36 -1.62 -18.50
C GLU A 130 -2.72 -1.40 -17.84
N SER A 131 -3.70 -0.91 -18.61
CA SER A 131 -5.00 -0.48 -18.09
C SER A 131 -5.78 -1.59 -17.38
N PHE A 132 -5.68 -2.84 -17.83
CA PHE A 132 -6.36 -3.97 -17.19
C PHE A 132 -5.79 -4.36 -15.80
N PHE A 133 -4.66 -3.77 -15.40
CA PHE A 133 -4.19 -3.82 -14.01
C PHE A 133 -4.77 -2.70 -13.14
N CYS A 134 -5.45 -1.71 -13.73
CA CYS A 134 -6.15 -0.65 -13.01
C CYS A 134 -7.57 -1.05 -12.60
N ASP A 135 -8.11 -2.14 -13.16
CA ASP A 135 -9.46 -2.65 -12.83
C ASP A 135 -9.54 -3.15 -11.38
N MET A 136 -8.42 -3.56 -10.80
CA MET A 136 -8.34 -3.88 -9.37
C MET A 136 -8.01 -2.61 -8.59
N SER A 137 -8.75 -2.29 -7.54
CA SER A 137 -8.45 -1.16 -6.66
C SER A 137 -7.08 -1.32 -5.98
N ALA A 138 -6.51 -0.20 -5.51
CA ALA A 138 -5.33 -0.24 -4.65
C ALA A 138 -5.61 -1.10 -3.41
N LEU A 139 -4.65 -1.94 -3.01
CA LEU A 139 -4.86 -2.85 -1.88
C LEU A 139 -4.59 -2.20 -0.52
N THR A 140 -4.17 -0.93 -0.50
CA THR A 140 -3.92 -0.16 0.71
C THR A 140 -4.94 0.93 0.93
N ILE A 141 -5.29 1.12 2.19
CA ILE A 141 -6.13 2.21 2.66
C ILE A 141 -5.27 3.20 3.43
N HIS A 142 -5.59 4.49 3.28
CA HIS A 142 -5.05 5.55 4.12
C HIS A 142 -5.94 5.68 5.36
N CYS A 143 -5.32 5.73 6.52
CA CYS A 143 -5.98 5.68 7.81
C CYS A 143 -5.56 6.85 8.68
N SER A 144 -6.47 7.20 9.59
CA SER A 144 -6.27 8.19 10.64
C SER A 144 -6.85 7.66 11.94
N LEU A 145 -6.09 7.73 13.04
CA LEU A 145 -6.61 7.43 14.36
C LEU A 145 -7.49 8.60 14.81
N ILE A 146 -8.75 8.31 15.14
CA ILE A 146 -9.69 9.32 15.62
C ILE A 146 -9.37 9.76 17.06
N ASP A 147 -9.90 10.92 17.44
CA ASP A 147 -9.83 11.47 18.81
C ASP A 147 -8.39 11.60 19.36
N CYS A 148 -7.41 11.82 18.47
CA CYS A 148 -6.03 12.08 18.86
C CYS A 148 -5.43 13.28 18.13
N GLN A 149 -4.55 14.01 18.81
CA GLN A 149 -3.85 15.18 18.28
C GLN A 149 -2.44 15.28 18.90
N PRO A 150 -1.49 15.98 18.25
CA PRO A 150 -0.18 16.22 18.83
C PRO A 150 -0.26 16.94 20.18
N PHE A 151 0.64 16.57 21.09
CA PHE A 151 0.67 17.16 22.43
C PHE A 151 1.52 18.43 22.46
N LYS A 152 0.90 19.57 22.82
CA LYS A 152 1.55 20.89 23.00
C LYS A 152 2.22 21.47 21.74
N SER A 153 1.87 20.98 20.56
CA SER A 153 2.38 21.46 19.27
C SER A 153 1.36 21.17 18.17
N ASP A 154 1.61 21.67 16.97
CA ASP A 154 0.84 21.31 15.76
C ASP A 154 1.44 20.10 15.01
N VAL A 155 2.52 19.52 15.54
CA VAL A 155 3.29 18.45 14.88
C VAL A 155 3.55 17.30 15.84
N TRP A 156 3.25 16.08 15.41
CA TRP A 156 3.52 14.86 16.16
C TRP A 156 5.01 14.73 16.47
N SER A 157 5.34 14.49 17.75
CA SER A 157 6.73 14.28 18.15
C SER A 157 7.27 12.98 17.55
N LYS A 158 8.57 12.94 17.25
CA LYS A 158 9.26 11.73 16.79
C LYS A 158 9.01 10.54 17.72
N GLN A 159 9.08 10.75 19.03
CA GLN A 159 8.79 9.73 20.04
C GLN A 159 7.38 9.15 19.91
N THR A 160 6.38 9.98 19.60
CA THR A 160 5.00 9.50 19.41
C THR A 160 4.88 8.65 18.16
N ILE A 161 5.50 9.06 17.06
CA ILE A 161 5.53 8.31 15.79
C ILE A 161 6.19 6.95 16.02
N GLU A 162 7.38 6.91 16.64
CA GLU A 162 8.11 5.67 16.94
C GLU A 162 7.32 4.74 17.87
N THR A 163 6.60 5.31 18.85
CA THR A 163 5.74 4.53 19.76
C THR A 163 4.56 3.91 18.99
N PHE A 164 3.92 4.69 18.12
CA PHE A 164 2.82 4.20 17.29
C PHE A 164 3.30 3.11 16.31
N GLU A 165 4.44 3.30 15.66
CA GLU A 165 5.09 2.29 14.82
C GLU A 165 5.33 0.98 15.59
N LYS A 166 5.95 1.06 16.76
CA LYS A 166 6.18 -0.10 17.64
C LYS A 166 4.88 -0.82 18.01
N TRP A 167 3.78 -0.09 18.16
CA TRP A 167 2.49 -0.66 18.53
C TRP A 167 1.74 -1.26 17.36
N THR A 168 1.97 -0.79 16.13
CA THR A 168 1.12 -1.12 14.98
C THR A 168 1.79 -1.94 13.88
N ILE A 169 3.07 -1.67 13.59
CA ILE A 169 3.79 -2.36 12.52
C ILE A 169 3.97 -3.84 12.87
N ASN A 170 3.86 -4.71 11.86
CA ASN A 170 3.99 -6.16 11.95
C ASN A 170 2.94 -6.85 12.85
N LYS A 171 1.79 -6.22 13.07
CA LYS A 171 0.69 -6.80 13.85
C LYS A 171 -0.62 -6.79 13.07
N TYR A 172 -1.49 -7.74 13.39
CA TYR A 172 -2.89 -7.71 13.02
C TYR A 172 -3.65 -6.94 14.09
N LEU A 173 -4.41 -5.93 13.68
CA LEU A 173 -5.17 -5.07 14.58
C LEU A 173 -6.64 -5.11 14.18
N TYR A 174 -7.52 -5.15 15.17
CA TYR A 174 -8.92 -4.85 14.94
C TYR A 174 -9.11 -3.34 14.85
N ALA A 175 -9.70 -2.89 13.75
CA ALA A 175 -10.09 -1.51 13.54
C ALA A 175 -11.61 -1.39 13.54
N HIS A 176 -12.12 -0.37 14.22
CA HIS A 176 -13.51 0.03 14.11
C HIS A 176 -13.59 1.20 13.12
N ILE A 177 -14.43 1.05 12.11
CA ILE A 177 -14.51 2.03 11.02
C ILE A 177 -15.46 3.15 11.43
N MET A 178 -14.93 4.35 11.61
CA MET A 178 -15.69 5.50 12.12
C MET A 178 -16.18 6.42 11.00
N TYR A 179 -15.39 6.54 9.93
CA TYR A 179 -15.66 7.40 8.78
C TYR A 179 -15.22 6.66 7.50
N GLY A 180 -15.91 6.94 6.40
CA GLY A 180 -15.68 6.36 5.07
C GLY A 180 -15.27 7.42 4.08
#